data_AF-A0A4V3FKV8-F1
#
_entry.id   AF-A0A4V3FKV8-F1
#
_cell.length_a   1.000
_cell.length_b   1.000
_cell.length_c   1.000
_cell.angle_alpha   90.00
_cell.angle_beta   90.00
_cell.angle_gamma   90.00
#
_symmetry.space_group_name_H-M   'P 1'
#
loop_
_entity.id
_entity.type
_entity.pdbx_description
1 polymer ?
#
loop_
_entity_poly.entity_id
_entity_poly.type
_entity_poly.pdbx_seq_one_letter_code
_entity_poly.pdbx_strand_id
1 'polypeptide(L)'
;MSHRLRAAVKHARIRQHVNNLLDPDQLTRRVHRARKRSESGFTLIELLIVIVILGVLSGIVVFAVSGIQDRGNAAACKTDKKTVQVAVEAYYAKKGVYPDAGPAGWLQLTVGADQMLREQPVGDGYTITLAAGGVVTAAGACT
;
A
#
# COMPACT_ATOMS: atom_id res chain seq x y z
N MET A 1 87.24 17.48 3.47
CA MET A 1 85.97 17.52 2.69
C MET A 1 84.83 16.74 3.36
N SER A 2 84.66 16.77 4.69
CA SER A 2 83.73 15.88 5.44
C SER A 2 82.67 16.60 6.30
N HIS A 3 82.67 17.93 6.36
CA HIS A 3 81.79 18.66 7.29
C HIS A 3 80.36 18.93 6.78
N ARG A 4 80.10 18.80 5.47
CA ARG A 4 78.76 19.08 4.90
C ARG A 4 77.79 17.89 4.89
N LEU A 5 78.27 16.66 5.10
CA LEU A 5 77.40 15.46 5.07
C LEU A 5 76.55 15.27 6.34
N ARG A 6 76.97 15.81 7.49
CA ARG A 6 76.29 15.51 8.77
C ARG A 6 75.00 16.30 8.99
N ALA A 7 74.83 17.46 8.34
CA ALA A 7 73.63 18.28 8.49
C ALA A 7 72.41 17.69 7.74
N ALA A 8 72.62 17.16 6.52
CA ALA A 8 71.54 16.64 5.68
C ALA A 8 70.83 15.41 6.29
N VAL A 9 71.58 14.55 6.99
CA VAL A 9 71.03 13.32 7.60
C VAL A 9 70.10 13.61 8.78
N LYS A 10 70.36 14.69 9.55
CA LYS A 10 69.55 15.04 10.73
C LYS A 10 68.15 15.55 10.33
N HIS A 11 68.04 16.25 9.20
CA HIS A 11 66.76 16.71 8.66
C HIS A 11 65.96 15.60 7.96
N ALA A 12 66.63 14.60 7.36
CA ALA A 12 65.98 13.46 6.71
C ALA A 12 65.23 12.56 7.72
N ARG A 13 65.79 12.37 8.91
CA ARG A 13 65.23 11.47 9.94
C ARG A 13 63.90 11.97 10.52
N ILE A 14 63.72 13.28 10.64
CA ILE A 14 62.49 13.90 11.15
C ILE A 14 61.35 13.78 10.12
N ARG A 15 61.64 13.94 8.82
CA ARG A 15 60.64 13.72 7.75
C ARG A 15 60.17 12.28 7.66
N GLN A 16 61.05 11.31 7.90
CA GLN A 16 60.70 9.88 7.82
C GLN A 16 59.66 9.46 8.85
N HIS A 17 59.72 9.99 10.09
CA HIS A 17 58.73 9.63 11.11
C HIS A 17 57.34 10.20 10.81
N VAL A 18 57.23 11.38 10.20
CA VAL A 18 55.92 12.00 9.87
C VAL A 18 55.24 11.28 8.70
N ASN A 19 56.00 10.83 7.69
CA ASN A 19 55.44 10.09 6.55
C ASN A 19 54.89 8.71 6.95
N ASN A 20 55.44 8.06 7.98
CA ASN A 20 54.92 6.79 8.51
C ASN A 20 53.63 6.94 9.33
N LEU A 21 53.27 8.16 9.76
CA LEU A 21 52.01 8.39 10.51
C LEU A 21 50.80 8.60 9.60
N LEU A 22 51.02 8.78 8.30
CA LEU A 22 49.97 9.01 7.30
C LEU A 22 49.76 7.79 6.39
N ASP A 23 49.94 6.57 6.91
CA ASP A 23 49.63 5.35 6.15
C ASP A 23 48.11 5.14 6.09
N PRO A 24 47.47 5.26 4.92
CA PRO A 24 46.02 5.07 4.77
C PRO A 24 45.58 3.66 5.18
N ASP A 25 46.44 2.66 5.06
CA ASP A 25 46.16 1.26 5.41
C ASP A 25 45.86 1.04 6.90
N GLN A 26 46.43 1.86 7.79
CA GLN A 26 46.18 1.76 9.23
C GLN A 26 44.78 2.29 9.59
N LEU A 27 44.29 3.30 8.86
CA LEU A 27 42.94 3.83 9.01
C LEU A 27 41.89 2.82 8.51
N THR A 28 42.11 2.24 7.33
CA THR A 28 41.18 1.26 6.73
C THR A 28 41.03 0.03 7.62
N ARG A 29 42.13 -0.49 8.20
CA ARG A 29 42.09 -1.65 9.12
C ARG A 29 41.32 -1.37 10.42
N ARG A 30 41.39 -0.14 10.95
CA ARG A 30 40.64 0.26 12.16
C ARG A 30 39.15 0.38 11.87
N VAL A 31 38.77 0.98 10.74
CA VAL A 31 37.36 1.11 10.32
C VAL A 31 36.72 -0.26 10.05
N HIS A 32 37.44 -1.17 9.37
CA HIS A 32 36.93 -2.53 9.12
C HIS A 32 36.73 -3.36 10.40
N ARG A 33 37.62 -3.24 11.39
CA ARG A 33 37.45 -3.93 12.69
C ARG A 33 36.29 -3.35 13.52
N ALA A 34 36.05 -2.05 13.43
CA ALA A 34 34.92 -1.40 14.09
C ALA A 34 33.58 -1.88 13.49
N ARG A 35 33.47 -1.96 12.16
CA ARG A 35 32.27 -2.47 11.47
C ARG A 35 31.97 -3.94 11.78
N LYS A 36 32.99 -4.80 11.86
CA LYS A 36 32.79 -6.23 12.16
C LYS A 36 32.32 -6.50 13.60
N ARG A 37 32.52 -5.56 14.53
CA ARG A 37 31.99 -5.64 15.90
C ARG A 37 30.56 -5.12 16.04
N SER A 38 30.03 -4.43 15.03
CA SER A 38 28.65 -3.92 15.03
C SER A 38 27.65 -4.82 14.32
N GLU A 39 28.07 -5.98 13.80
CA GLU A 39 27.17 -7.00 13.26
C GLU A 39 26.77 -7.95 14.40
N SER A 40 25.90 -7.47 15.29
CA SER A 40 25.19 -8.31 16.24
C SER A 40 24.03 -9.00 15.51
N GLY A 41 24.04 -10.33 15.47
CA GLY A 41 22.90 -11.13 14.97
C GLY A 41 21.74 -11.15 15.97
N PHE A 42 20.53 -11.32 15.47
CA PHE A 42 19.34 -11.55 16.30
C PHE A 42 19.51 -12.82 17.13
N THR A 43 19.09 -12.77 18.38
CA THR A 43 19.07 -13.96 19.24
C THR A 43 17.93 -14.89 18.84
N LEU A 44 18.11 -16.20 19.01
CA LEU A 44 17.03 -17.18 18.75
C LEU A 44 15.79 -16.91 19.62
N ILE A 45 16.01 -16.40 20.83
CA ILE A 45 14.92 -16.07 21.77
C ILE A 45 14.12 -14.84 21.31
N GLU A 46 14.77 -13.84 20.70
CA GLU A 46 14.08 -12.68 20.10
C GLU A 46 13.14 -13.11 18.99
N LEU A 47 13.55 -14.03 18.11
CA LEU A 47 12.67 -14.52 17.05
C LEU A 47 11.60 -15.48 17.59
N LEU A 48 11.90 -16.27 18.63
CA LEU A 48 10.95 -17.19 19.25
C LEU A 48 9.75 -16.44 19.86
N ILE A 49 10.00 -15.41 20.67
CA ILE A 49 8.89 -14.68 21.32
C ILE A 49 8.02 -13.95 20.29
N VAL A 50 8.62 -13.46 19.19
CA VAL A 50 7.89 -12.77 18.12
C VAL A 50 6.90 -13.71 17.43
N ILE A 51 7.33 -14.90 17.02
CA ILE A 51 6.41 -15.85 16.35
C ILE A 51 5.34 -16.37 17.32
N VAL A 52 5.64 -16.47 18.61
CA VAL A 52 4.64 -16.82 19.64
C VAL A 52 3.57 -15.74 19.72
N ILE A 53 3.96 -14.47 19.82
CA ILE A 53 3.01 -13.35 19.86
C ILE A 53 2.21 -13.26 18.56
N LEU A 54 2.87 -13.39 17.39
CA LEU A 54 2.19 -13.40 16.08
C LEU A 54 1.21 -14.58 15.96
N GLY A 55 1.53 -15.75 16.52
CA GLY A 55 0.64 -16.90 16.58
C GLY A 55 -0.64 -16.62 17.37
N VAL A 56 -0.51 -16.02 18.56
CA VAL A 56 -1.68 -15.66 19.39
C VAL A 56 -2.52 -14.57 18.71
N LEU A 57 -1.88 -13.50 18.20
CA LEU A 57 -2.60 -12.40 17.56
C LEU A 57 -3.31 -12.84 16.28
N SER A 58 -2.65 -13.61 15.42
CA SER A 58 -3.26 -14.10 14.17
C SER A 58 -4.48 -14.98 14.42
N GLY A 59 -4.47 -15.82 15.46
CA GLY A 59 -5.62 -16.65 15.83
C GLY A 59 -6.88 -15.83 16.18
N ILE A 60 -6.73 -14.72 16.89
CA ILE A 60 -7.86 -13.85 17.27
C ILE A 60 -8.41 -13.10 16.05
N VAL A 61 -7.52 -12.62 15.17
CA VAL A 61 -7.89 -11.81 14.00
C VAL A 61 -8.81 -12.56 13.03
N VAL A 62 -8.61 -13.87 12.83
CA VAL A 62 -9.42 -14.68 11.90
C VAL A 62 -10.91 -14.65 12.28
N PHE A 63 -11.25 -14.81 13.55
CA PHE A 63 -12.64 -14.74 13.99
C PHE A 63 -13.17 -13.30 13.96
N ALA A 64 -12.33 -12.32 14.29
CA ALA A 64 -12.73 -10.91 14.32
C ALA A 64 -13.06 -10.34 12.93
N VAL A 65 -12.38 -10.79 11.87
CA VAL A 65 -12.60 -10.32 10.49
C VAL A 65 -13.76 -11.05 9.78
N SER A 66 -14.25 -12.16 10.35
CA SER A 66 -15.36 -12.92 9.77
C SER A 66 -16.61 -12.04 9.60
N GLY A 67 -17.18 -12.04 8.39
CA GLY A 67 -18.38 -11.26 8.04
C GLY A 67 -18.18 -9.77 7.80
N ILE A 68 -16.95 -9.22 7.90
CA ILE A 68 -16.70 -7.81 7.53
C ILE A 68 -16.98 -7.59 6.04
N GLN A 69 -16.59 -8.55 5.18
CA GLN A 69 -16.84 -8.47 3.74
C GLN A 69 -18.35 -8.46 3.43
N ASP A 70 -19.13 -9.33 4.08
CA ASP A 70 -20.58 -9.42 3.86
C ASP A 70 -21.27 -8.11 4.23
N ARG A 71 -20.91 -7.52 5.38
CA ARG A 71 -21.43 -6.20 5.80
C ARG A 71 -21.00 -5.09 4.84
N GLY A 72 -19.76 -5.15 4.34
CA GLY A 72 -19.24 -4.23 3.33
C GLY A 72 -20.05 -4.29 2.03
N ASN A 73 -20.28 -5.50 1.52
CA ASN A 73 -21.08 -5.74 0.32
C ASN A 73 -22.55 -5.30 0.51
N ALA A 74 -23.12 -5.52 1.70
CA ALA A 74 -24.48 -5.05 2.03
C ALA A 74 -24.60 -3.52 2.06
N ALA A 75 -23.60 -2.84 2.64
CA ALA A 75 -23.54 -1.39 2.67
C ALA A 75 -23.35 -0.80 1.26
N ALA A 76 -22.46 -1.41 0.47
CA ALA A 76 -22.22 -1.04 -0.93
C ALA A 76 -23.50 -1.20 -1.76
N CYS A 77 -24.17 -2.35 -1.68
CA CYS A 77 -25.42 -2.58 -2.40
C CYS A 77 -26.49 -1.54 -2.06
N LYS A 78 -26.69 -1.23 -0.78
CA LYS A 78 -27.70 -0.24 -0.34
C LYS A 78 -27.40 1.15 -0.91
N THR A 79 -26.12 1.52 -0.92
CA THR A 79 -25.66 2.80 -1.46
C THR A 79 -25.86 2.86 -2.97
N ASP A 80 -25.41 1.84 -3.70
CA ASP A 80 -25.52 1.79 -5.14
C ASP A 80 -26.97 1.74 -5.62
N LYS A 81 -27.81 0.93 -4.96
CA LYS A 81 -29.25 0.89 -5.25
C LYS A 81 -29.87 2.28 -5.12
N LYS A 82 -29.50 3.02 -4.07
CA LYS A 82 -30.03 4.37 -3.86
C LYS A 82 -29.52 5.35 -4.92
N THR A 83 -28.24 5.27 -5.27
CA THR A 83 -27.64 6.08 -6.35
C THR A 83 -28.34 5.84 -7.69
N VAL A 84 -28.60 4.58 -8.04
CA VAL A 84 -29.33 4.20 -9.25
C VAL A 84 -30.76 4.71 -9.20
N GLN A 85 -31.44 4.58 -8.06
CA GLN A 85 -32.80 5.09 -7.91
C GLN A 85 -32.88 6.61 -8.13
N VAL A 86 -31.92 7.37 -7.59
CA VAL A 86 -31.85 8.82 -7.84
C VAL A 86 -31.64 9.12 -9.33
N ALA A 87 -30.77 8.36 -10.01
CA ALA A 87 -30.52 8.54 -11.44
C ALA A 87 -31.75 8.21 -12.30
N VAL A 88 -32.51 7.17 -11.94
CA VAL A 88 -33.76 6.78 -12.59
C VAL A 88 -34.83 7.87 -12.46
N GLU A 89 -35.00 8.45 -11.26
CA GLU A 89 -35.93 9.57 -11.07
C GLU A 89 -35.47 10.84 -11.80
N ALA A 90 -34.15 11.12 -11.83
CA ALA A 90 -33.61 12.24 -12.59
C ALA A 90 -33.83 12.08 -14.11
N TYR A 91 -33.73 10.85 -14.62
CA TYR A 91 -34.05 10.53 -16.00
C TYR A 91 -35.53 10.80 -16.31
N TYR A 92 -36.43 10.34 -15.44
CA TYR A 92 -37.86 10.62 -15.56
C TYR A 92 -38.15 12.13 -15.55
N ALA A 93 -37.54 12.88 -14.63
CA ALA A 93 -37.69 14.33 -14.57
C ALA A 93 -37.25 15.05 -15.86
N LYS A 94 -36.29 14.49 -16.59
CA LYS A 94 -35.77 15.07 -17.84
C LYS A 94 -36.52 14.62 -19.10
N LYS A 95 -36.95 13.35 -19.15
CA LYS A 95 -37.51 12.73 -20.36
C LYS A 95 -39.02 12.50 -20.30
N GLY A 96 -39.64 12.62 -19.13
CA GLY A 96 -41.05 12.33 -18.91
C GLY A 96 -41.40 10.83 -18.95
N VAL A 97 -40.41 9.97 -19.14
CA VAL A 97 -40.54 8.50 -19.16
C VAL A 97 -39.42 7.88 -18.36
N TYR A 98 -39.69 6.74 -17.71
CA TYR A 98 -38.65 5.98 -17.03
C TYR A 98 -37.73 5.28 -18.04
N PRO A 99 -36.46 5.00 -17.66
CA PRO A 99 -35.58 4.16 -18.47
C PRO A 99 -36.19 2.79 -18.75
N ASP A 100 -35.78 2.20 -19.87
CA ASP A 100 -36.16 0.84 -20.24
C ASP A 100 -35.68 -0.19 -19.20
N ALA A 101 -36.38 -1.32 -19.10
CA ALA A 101 -35.92 -2.41 -18.24
C ALA A 101 -34.65 -3.07 -18.83
N GLY A 102 -33.83 -3.64 -17.94
CA GLY A 102 -32.67 -4.44 -18.35
C GLY A 102 -31.53 -3.63 -18.98
N PRO A 103 -30.75 -4.22 -19.92
CA PRO A 103 -29.54 -3.60 -20.46
C PRO A 103 -29.76 -2.25 -21.16
N ALA A 104 -30.90 -2.06 -21.82
CA ALA A 104 -31.21 -0.82 -22.54
C ALA A 104 -31.30 0.39 -21.59
N GLY A 105 -31.92 0.22 -20.41
CA GLY A 105 -31.98 1.26 -19.38
C GLY A 105 -30.62 1.66 -18.84
N TRP A 106 -29.70 0.70 -18.71
CA TRP A 106 -28.34 1.00 -18.28
C TRP A 106 -27.59 1.85 -19.29
N LEU A 107 -27.73 1.59 -20.59
CA LEU A 107 -27.18 2.49 -21.62
C LEU A 107 -27.79 3.90 -21.50
N GLN A 108 -29.10 4.01 -21.33
CA GLN A 108 -29.77 5.31 -21.20
C GLN A 108 -29.29 6.14 -20.01
N LEU A 109 -28.85 5.49 -18.92
CA LEU A 109 -28.35 6.18 -17.73
C LEU A 109 -26.84 6.45 -17.75
N THR A 110 -26.06 5.68 -18.53
CA THR A 110 -24.58 5.69 -18.47
C THR A 110 -23.90 6.32 -19.68
N VAL A 111 -24.61 6.56 -20.78
CA VAL A 111 -24.03 7.15 -22.00
C VAL A 111 -24.82 8.35 -22.53
N GLY A 112 -24.14 9.20 -23.31
CA GLY A 112 -24.74 10.32 -24.04
C GLY A 112 -24.81 11.63 -23.25
N ALA A 113 -25.50 12.63 -23.81
CA ALA A 113 -25.62 13.98 -23.23
C ALA A 113 -26.44 14.02 -21.92
N ASP A 114 -27.15 12.94 -21.62
CA ASP A 114 -28.00 12.80 -20.44
C ASP A 114 -27.44 11.75 -19.46
N GLN A 115 -26.12 11.55 -19.47
CA GLN A 115 -25.44 10.64 -18.57
C GLN A 115 -25.69 11.04 -17.10
N MET A 116 -26.42 10.20 -16.36
CA MET A 116 -26.75 10.39 -14.93
C MET A 116 -25.86 9.53 -14.03
N LEU A 117 -25.37 8.40 -14.56
CA LEU A 117 -24.45 7.49 -13.88
C LEU A 117 -23.12 7.44 -14.63
N ARG A 118 -22.00 7.36 -13.90
CA ARG A 118 -20.68 7.13 -14.51
C ARG A 118 -20.65 5.79 -15.23
N GLU A 119 -21.14 4.76 -14.55
CA GLU A 119 -21.15 3.37 -14.98
C GLU A 119 -22.27 2.62 -14.26
N GLN A 120 -22.61 1.43 -14.75
CA GLN A 120 -23.48 0.53 -14.03
C GLN A 120 -22.73 0.01 -12.79
N PRO A 121 -23.26 0.19 -11.56
CA PRO A 121 -22.62 -0.37 -10.37
C PRO A 121 -22.61 -1.89 -10.46
N VAL A 122 -21.42 -2.47 -10.40
CA VAL A 122 -21.19 -3.91 -10.31
C VAL A 122 -20.38 -4.16 -9.05
N GLY A 123 -21.00 -4.82 -8.07
CA GLY A 123 -20.35 -5.15 -6.81
C GLY A 123 -20.15 -6.65 -6.67
N ASP A 124 -19.10 -7.04 -5.95
CA ASP A 124 -18.88 -8.45 -5.61
C ASP A 124 -19.98 -8.92 -4.64
N GLY A 125 -20.82 -9.83 -5.11
CA GLY A 125 -21.88 -10.45 -4.31
C GLY A 125 -23.25 -9.77 -4.38
N TYR A 126 -23.46 -8.73 -5.19
CA TYR A 126 -24.81 -8.22 -5.48
C TYR A 126 -24.99 -7.76 -6.92
N THR A 127 -26.24 -7.76 -7.37
CA THR A 127 -26.63 -7.22 -8.68
C THR A 127 -27.76 -6.21 -8.50
N ILE A 128 -27.73 -5.14 -9.29
CA ILE A 128 -28.81 -4.16 -9.37
C ILE A 128 -29.48 -4.33 -10.72
N THR A 129 -30.82 -4.33 -10.73
CA THR A 129 -31.63 -4.52 -11.93
C THR A 129 -32.64 -3.39 -12.07
N LEU A 130 -32.75 -2.87 -13.29
CA LEU A 130 -33.79 -1.94 -13.70
C LEU A 130 -34.97 -2.75 -14.23
N ALA A 131 -36.10 -2.65 -13.55
CA ALA A 131 -37.38 -3.18 -14.02
C ALA A 131 -38.24 -2.06 -14.61
N ALA A 132 -39.29 -2.46 -15.33
CA ALA A 132 -40.20 -1.51 -15.97
C ALA A 132 -40.81 -0.54 -14.95
N GLY A 133 -41.10 0.68 -15.40
CA GLY A 133 -41.73 1.71 -14.56
C GLY A 133 -40.80 2.31 -13.50
N GLY A 134 -39.48 2.32 -13.74
CA GLY A 134 -38.51 2.96 -12.85
C GLY A 134 -38.18 2.15 -11.59
N VAL A 135 -38.61 0.90 -11.51
CA VAL A 135 -38.38 0.06 -10.35
C VAL A 135 -36.92 -0.40 -10.32
N VAL A 136 -36.20 -0.05 -9.25
CA VAL A 136 -34.82 -0.50 -9.01
C VAL A 136 -34.83 -1.62 -7.97
N THR A 137 -34.46 -2.83 -8.38
CA THR A 137 -34.31 -3.99 -7.49
C THR A 137 -32.83 -4.32 -7.32
N ALA A 138 -32.51 -4.98 -6.20
CA ALA A 138 -31.18 -5.49 -5.95
C ALA A 138 -31.27 -6.89 -5.35
N ALA A 139 -30.35 -7.77 -5.73
CA ALA A 139 -30.28 -9.16 -5.29
C ALA A 139 -28.87 -9.49 -4.77
N GLY A 140 -28.75 -10.53 -3.94
CA GLY A 140 -27.48 -10.94 -3.32
C GLY A 140 -27.26 -10.29 -1.96
N ALA A 141 -26.07 -9.74 -1.73
CA ALA A 141 -25.58 -9.19 -0.46
C ALA A 141 -26.39 -8.00 0.11
N CYS A 142 -27.45 -7.57 -0.56
CA CYS A 142 -28.29 -6.44 -0.17
C CYS A 142 -29.17 -6.70 1.06
N THR A 143 -29.27 -7.96 1.49
CA THR A 143 -30.04 -8.42 2.66
C THR A 143 -29.28 -8.20 3.96
#